data_AF-A0A1N7QF18-F1
#
_entry.id   AF-A0A1N7QF18-F1
#
_cell.length_a   1.000
_cell.length_b   1.000
_cell.length_c   1.000
_cell.angle_alpha   90.00
_cell.angle_beta   90.00
_cell.angle_gamma   90.00
#
_symmetry.space_group_name_H-M   'P 1'
#
loop_
_entity.id
_entity.type
_entity.pdbx_description
1 polymer ?
#
loop_
_entity_poly.entity_id
_entity_poly.type
_entity_poly.pdbx_seq_one_letter_code
_entity_poly.pdbx_strand_id
1 'polypeptide(L)'
;MTIQSQITPCLEELLWSWPSVIRHAQDGWARGFALSIAKQSRRKNWQPSVKQLEIMQRMVAELYRPPAPEEADDWNPIEEDDEGV
;
A
#
# COMPACT_ATOMS: atom_id res chain seq x y z
N MET A 1 1.43 -21.33 1.77
CA MET A 1 0.71 -20.21 2.39
C MET A 1 1.73 -19.28 3.02
N THR A 2 2.19 -18.27 2.29
CA THR A 2 3.22 -17.34 2.76
C THR A 2 2.55 -16.38 3.74
N ILE A 3 2.74 -16.60 5.04
CA ILE A 3 2.32 -15.66 6.07
C ILE A 3 3.26 -14.46 5.92
N GLN A 4 2.81 -13.43 5.20
CA GLN A 4 3.45 -12.11 5.28
C GLN A 4 3.28 -11.66 6.73
N SER A 5 4.36 -11.75 7.50
CA SER A 5 4.45 -11.18 8.84
C SER A 5 4.19 -9.68 8.67
N GLN A 6 2.96 -9.24 8.95
CA GLN A 6 2.58 -7.83 8.88
C GLN A 6 3.23 -7.13 10.06
N ILE A 7 4.48 -6.71 9.90
CA ILE A 7 5.11 -5.76 10.81
C ILE A 7 4.31 -4.47 10.66
N THR A 8 3.47 -4.18 11.65
CA THR A 8 2.71 -2.92 11.66
C THR A 8 3.70 -1.77 11.76
N PRO A 9 3.78 -0.89 10.74
CA PRO A 9 4.73 0.21 10.76
C PRO A 9 4.42 1.18 11.91
N CYS A 10 5.48 1.67 12.55
CA CYS A 10 5.42 2.74 13.53
C CYS A 10 5.00 4.06 12.90
N LEU A 11 4.59 5.04 13.72
CA LEU A 11 4.12 6.34 13.24
C LEU A 11 5.16 7.06 12.36
N GLU A 12 6.44 6.96 12.70
CA GLU A 12 7.53 7.58 11.92
C GLU A 12 7.64 6.98 10.51
N GLU A 13 7.47 5.66 10.38
CA GLU A 13 7.51 4.96 9.09
C GLU A 13 6.28 5.30 8.22
N LEU A 14 5.11 5.43 8.86
CA LEU A 14 3.89 5.91 8.21
C LEU A 14 4.06 7.34 7.69
N LEU A 15 4.65 8.23 8.50
CA LEU A 15 4.91 9.61 8.11
C LEU A 15 5.99 9.74 7.03
N TRP A 16 7.00 8.87 7.05
CA TRP A 16 8.02 8.79 6.01
C TRP A 16 7.40 8.42 4.65
N SER A 17 6.44 7.48 4.64
CA SER A 17 5.72 7.05 3.43
C SER A 17 4.61 8.03 2.99
N TRP A 18 4.27 9.01 3.83
CA TRP A 18 3.11 9.87 3.65
C TRP A 18 3.13 10.75 2.38
N PRO A 19 4.27 11.28 1.90
CA PRO A 19 4.32 11.98 0.62
C PRO A 19 3.84 11.12 -0.55
N SER A 20 4.12 9.81 -0.53
CA SER A 20 3.62 8.86 -1.53
C SER A 20 2.12 8.64 -1.41
N VAL A 21 1.60 8.58 -0.18
CA VAL A 21 0.15 8.47 0.08
C VAL A 21 -0.60 9.66 -0.53
N ILE A 22 -0.08 10.88 -0.36
CA ILE A 22 -0.69 12.09 -0.92
C ILE A 22 -0.69 12.07 -2.46
N ARG A 23 0.39 11.56 -3.08
CA ARG A 23 0.48 11.44 -4.54
C ARG A 23 -0.47 10.39 -5.10
N HIS A 24 -0.65 9.28 -4.39
CA HIS A 24 -1.51 8.17 -4.81
C HIS A 24 -3.01 8.44 -4.54
N ALA A 25 -3.33 9.23 -3.51
CA ALA A 25 -4.70 9.63 -3.22
C ALA A 25 -5.21 10.63 -4.29
N GLN A 26 -5.82 10.08 -5.33
CA GLN A 26 -6.18 10.84 -6.54
C GLN A 26 -7.20 11.94 -6.19
N ASP A 27 -8.33 11.66 -5.53
CA ASP A 27 -9.30 12.68 -5.10
C ASP A 27 -10.22 12.23 -3.95
N GLY A 28 -11.03 13.18 -3.44
CA GLY A 28 -12.10 12.90 -2.48
C GLY A 28 -11.64 12.83 -1.02
N TRP A 29 -12.33 11.99 -0.23
CA TRP A 29 -12.10 11.91 1.21
C TRP A 29 -10.67 11.48 1.56
N ALA A 30 -10.12 10.49 0.83
CA ALA A 30 -8.78 9.97 1.06
C ALA A 30 -7.70 11.05 0.92
N ARG A 31 -7.79 11.89 -0.13
CA ARG A 31 -6.88 13.01 -0.35
C ARG A 31 -7.02 14.06 0.75
N GLY A 32 -8.25 14.41 1.12
CA GLY A 32 -8.52 15.35 2.21
C GLY A 32 -7.96 14.87 3.55
N PHE A 33 -8.13 13.58 3.86
CA PHE A 33 -7.56 12.95 5.04
C PHE A 33 -6.03 13.00 5.00
N ALA A 34 -5.40 12.60 3.89
CA ALA A 34 -3.95 12.61 3.70
C ALA A 34 -3.34 14.00 3.94
N LEU A 35 -3.94 15.03 3.34
CA LEU A 35 -3.51 16.42 3.55
C LEU A 35 -3.72 16.88 4.99
N SER A 36 -4.81 16.45 5.65
CA SER A 36 -5.08 16.82 7.03
C SER A 36 -4.01 16.28 7.99
N ILE A 37 -3.57 15.03 7.79
CA ILE A 37 -2.50 14.40 8.57
C ILE A 37 -1.17 15.10 8.32
N ALA A 38 -0.84 15.39 7.06
CA ALA A 38 0.39 16.10 6.69
C ALA A 38 0.49 17.48 7.33
N LYS A 39 -0.65 18.17 7.48
CA LYS A 39 -0.72 19.46 8.17
C LYS A 39 -0.57 19.31 9.68
N GLN A 40 -1.24 18.31 10.26
CA GLN A 40 -1.26 18.10 11.71
C GLN A 40 0.07 17.56 12.24
N SER A 41 0.76 16.70 11.50
CA SER A 41 2.04 16.08 11.88
C SER A 41 3.18 17.08 12.08
N ARG A 42 3.04 18.30 11.55
CA ARG A 42 3.99 19.39 11.75
C ARG A 42 3.89 20.05 13.13
N ARG A 43 2.84 19.79 13.90
CA ARG A 43 2.66 20.39 15.23
C ARG A 43 3.54 19.67 16.25
N LYS A 44 4.18 20.44 17.13
CA LYS A 44 4.98 19.90 18.24
C LYS A 44 4.09 19.01 19.12
N ASN A 45 4.58 17.82 19.48
CA ASN A 45 3.88 16.82 20.30
C ASN A 45 2.55 16.33 19.71
N TRP A 46 2.35 16.43 18.39
CA TRP A 46 1.18 15.84 17.77
C TRP A 46 1.26 14.31 17.81
N GLN A 47 0.13 13.69 18.14
CA GLN A 47 -0.09 12.26 17.99
C GLN A 47 -1.44 12.04 17.31
N PRO A 48 -1.52 11.15 16.31
CA PRO A 48 -2.80 10.79 15.73
C PRO A 48 -3.65 10.05 16.75
N SER A 49 -4.97 10.15 16.62
CA SER A 49 -5.88 9.26 17.35
C SER A 49 -5.72 7.81 16.88
N VAL A 50 -6.17 6.86 17.70
CA VAL A 50 -6.14 5.43 17.35
C VAL A 50 -6.79 5.19 15.98
N LYS A 51 -7.96 5.78 15.74
CA LYS A 51 -8.67 5.68 14.46
C LYS A 51 -7.88 6.30 13.30
N GLN A 52 -7.22 7.44 13.52
CA GLN A 52 -6.36 8.04 12.49
C GLN A 52 -5.20 7.12 12.16
N LEU A 53 -4.56 6.51 13.16
CA LEU A 53 -3.46 5.58 12.98
C LEU A 53 -3.88 4.34 12.16
N GLU A 54 -5.03 3.74 12.46
CA GLU A 54 -5.57 2.62 11.69
C GLU A 54 -5.80 2.98 10.21
N ILE A 55 -6.32 4.19 9.95
CA ILE A 55 -6.52 4.67 8.58
C ILE A 55 -5.16 4.91 7.90
N MET A 56 -4.20 5.53 8.60
CA MET A 56 -2.85 5.75 8.08
C MET A 56 -2.19 4.42 7.66
N GLN A 57 -2.29 3.40 8.51
CA GLN A 57 -1.77 2.06 8.22
C GLN A 57 -2.40 1.46 6.97
N ARG A 58 -3.74 1.53 6.84
CA ARG A 58 -4.44 1.04 5.64
C ARG A 58 -4.02 1.77 4.37
N MET A 59 -3.90 3.09 4.43
CA MET A 59 -3.50 3.88 3.27
C MET A 59 -2.07 3.55 2.82
N VAL A 60 -1.16 3.31 3.77
CA VAL A 60 0.21 2.89 3.46
C VAL A 60 0.25 1.46 2.94
N ALA A 61 -0.52 0.54 3.53
CA ALA A 61 -0.62 -0.84 3.05
C ALA A 61 -1.13 -0.91 1.61
N GLU A 62 -2.05 -0.02 1.21
CA GLU A 62 -2.56 0.06 -0.16
C GLU A 62 -1.47 0.47 -1.16
N LEU A 63 -0.55 1.36 -0.78
CA LEU A 63 0.57 1.78 -1.64
C LEU A 63 1.49 0.62 -2.01
N TYR A 64 1.70 -0.29 -1.07
CA TYR A 64 2.62 -1.43 -1.21
C TYR A 64 1.91 -2.73 -1.53
N ARG A 65 0.58 -2.69 -1.75
CA ARG A 65 -0.15 -3.85 -2.21
C ARG A 65 0.36 -4.19 -3.62
N PRO A 66 0.92 -5.39 -3.84
CA PRO A 66 1.26 -5.81 -5.19
C PRO A 66 -0.02 -5.79 -6.04
N PRO A 67 0.06 -5.42 -7.33
CA PRO A 67 -1.06 -5.66 -8.24
C PRO A 67 -1.48 -7.12 -8.08
N ALA A 68 -2.79 -7.37 -8.06
CA ALA A 68 -3.28 -8.74 -8.06
C ALA A 68 -2.55 -9.49 -9.19
N PRO A 69 -2.17 -10.77 -8.99
CA PRO A 69 -1.67 -11.58 -10.08
C PRO A 69 -2.80 -11.68 -11.10
N GLU A 70 -2.84 -10.73 -12.03
CA GLU A 70 -3.48 -10.86 -13.31
C GLU A 70 -2.84 -12.09 -13.92
N GLU A 71 -3.71 -13.09 -14.06
CA GLU A 71 -3.47 -14.46 -14.47
C GLU A 71 -2.16 -14.51 -15.22
N ALA A 72 -1.11 -15.01 -14.55
CA ALA A 72 0.14 -15.31 -15.21
C ALA A 72 -0.28 -16.17 -16.39
N ASP A 73 -0.21 -15.54 -17.58
CA ASP A 73 -0.47 -16.13 -18.87
C ASP A 73 0.04 -17.57 -18.75
N ASP A 74 -0.87 -18.52 -18.95
CA ASP A 74 -0.68 -19.97 -18.89
C ASP A 74 0.33 -20.36 -19.98
N TRP A 75 1.53 -19.82 -19.85
CA TRP A 75 2.69 -20.10 -20.65
C TRP A 75 3.18 -21.42 -20.10
N ASN A 76 2.65 -22.48 -20.67
CA ASN A 76 3.17 -23.82 -20.53
C ASN A 76 4.16 -24.10 -21.69
N PRO A 77 5.47 -23.78 -21.54
CA PRO A 77 6.46 -23.93 -22.62
C PRO A 77 6.82 -25.39 -22.98
N ILE A 78 5.99 -26.37 -22.60
CA ILE A 78 6.23 -27.80 -22.80
C ILE A 78 4.99 -28.49 -23.36
N GLU A 79 4.38 -27.98 -24.43
CA GLU A 79 3.58 -28.80 -25.35
C GLU A 79 3.77 -28.31 -26.79
N GLU A 80 4.83 -28.76 -27.45
CA GLU A 80 4.88 -29.00 -28.91
C GLU A 80 6.21 -29.69 -29.28
N ASP A 81 6.31 -30.97 -28.94
CA ASP A 81 7.20 -31.92 -29.62
C ASP A 81 6.56 -33.31 -29.52
N ASP A 82 5.45 -33.50 -30.25
CA ASP A 82 5.01 -34.83 -30.65
C ASP A 82 4.73 -34.83 -32.16
N GLU A 83 5.58 -35.59 -32.85
CA GLU A 83 5.42 -36.25 -34.15
C GLU A 83 5.34 -35.44 -35.46
N GLY A 84 6.45 -35.50 -36.21
CA GLY A 84 6.50 -35.19 -37.63
C GLY A 84 7.55 -36.02 -38.40
N VAL A 85 7.13 -37.22 -38.84
CA VAL A 85 7.69 -38.13 -39.88
C VAL A 85 8.68 -39.21 -39.45
#